data_AF-A0A4R7KAW0-F1
#
_entry.id   AF-A0A4R7KAW0-F1
#
_cell.length_a   1.000
_cell.length_b   1.000
_cell.length_c   1.000
_cell.angle_alpha   90.00
_cell.angle_beta   90.00
_cell.angle_gamma   90.00
#
_symmetry.space_group_name_H-M   'P 1'
#
loop_
_entity.id
_entity.type
_entity.pdbx_description
1 polymer ?
#
loop_
_entity_poly.entity_id
_entity_poly.type
_entity_poly.pdbx_seq_one_letter_code
_entity_poly.pdbx_strand_id
1 'polypeptide(L)'
;MKSILIVLFVAVSSLTTFGQDTSTMNGTYEGYINGAYVFSDNEGNTAEFNDITDDVANEFDLNSQKFVGKQFTITFIVDSELDEDDEEIQVSTIVELLMPM
;
A
#
# COMPACT_ATOMS: atom_id res chain seq x y z
N MET A 1 -3.36 30.29 -13.33
CA MET A 1 -3.21 29.74 -11.98
C MET A 1 -4.26 28.64 -11.86
N LYS A 2 -3.86 27.38 -11.78
CA LYS A 2 -4.78 26.23 -11.73
C LYS A 2 -5.03 25.92 -10.27
N SER A 3 -6.24 26.13 -9.78
CA SER A 3 -6.63 25.76 -8.42
C SER A 3 -6.64 24.23 -8.32
N ILE A 4 -5.89 23.69 -7.35
CA ILE A 4 -5.96 22.27 -6.99
C ILE A 4 -6.91 22.14 -5.81
N LEU A 5 -7.89 21.27 -5.95
CA LEU A 5 -8.93 21.00 -4.97
C LEU A 5 -8.44 19.88 -4.05
N ILE A 6 -8.15 20.19 -2.79
CA ILE A 6 -7.77 19.20 -1.78
C ILE A 6 -9.06 18.72 -1.12
N VAL A 7 -9.42 17.45 -1.35
CA VAL A 7 -10.56 16.82 -0.69
C VAL A 7 -10.10 16.28 0.66
N LEU A 8 -10.63 16.84 1.74
CA LEU A 8 -10.40 16.37 3.11
C LEU A 8 -11.32 15.17 3.37
N PHE A 9 -10.76 13.98 3.58
CA PHE A 9 -11.53 12.82 4.01
C PHE A 9 -11.82 12.90 5.51
N VAL A 10 -13.10 12.77 5.86
CA VAL A 10 -13.58 12.71 7.25
C VAL A 10 -13.37 11.28 7.77
N ALA A 11 -12.64 11.13 8.86
CA ALA A 11 -12.38 9.84 9.49
C ALA A 11 -13.67 9.24 10.08
N VAL A 12 -14.02 8.04 9.64
CA VAL A 12 -15.03 7.18 10.27
C VAL A 12 -14.30 6.35 11.33
N SER A 13 -14.67 6.52 12.59
CA SER A 13 -14.08 5.79 13.71
C SER A 13 -14.76 4.42 13.89
N SER A 14 -14.02 3.34 13.65
CA SER A 14 -14.42 1.96 13.95
C SER A 14 -13.77 1.43 15.23
N LEU A 15 -14.49 0.51 15.88
CA LEU A 15 -14.21 -0.09 17.18
C LEU A 15 -12.95 -0.98 17.14
N THR A 16 -12.01 -0.72 18.05
CA THR A 16 -10.70 -1.38 18.14
C THR A 16 -10.78 -2.78 18.75
N THR A 17 -10.49 -3.80 17.94
CA THR A 17 -9.85 -5.04 18.40
C THR A 17 -8.36 -4.73 18.64
N PHE A 18 -7.70 -5.36 19.62
CA PHE A 18 -6.28 -5.13 19.94
C PHE A 18 -5.32 -5.73 18.90
N GLY A 19 -5.45 -5.30 17.66
CA GLY A 19 -4.55 -5.52 16.53
C GLY A 19 -4.64 -4.29 15.64
N GLN A 20 -3.54 -3.91 15.01
CA GLN A 20 -3.55 -2.81 14.06
C GLN A 20 -4.57 -3.09 12.95
N ASP A 21 -5.41 -2.10 12.62
CA ASP A 21 -6.46 -2.28 11.62
C ASP A 21 -5.83 -2.56 10.25
N THR A 22 -6.09 -3.76 9.72
CA THR A 22 -5.66 -4.13 8.36
C THR A 22 -6.72 -3.73 7.35
N SER A 23 -6.28 -3.22 6.19
CA SER A 23 -7.11 -2.95 5.03
C SER A 23 -6.77 -3.91 3.89
N THR A 24 -7.75 -4.19 3.02
CA THR A 24 -7.55 -5.08 1.87
C THR A 24 -8.04 -4.41 0.58
N MET A 25 -7.27 -4.57 -0.50
CA MET A 25 -7.66 -4.16 -1.84
C MET A 25 -7.21 -5.17 -2.91
N ASN A 26 -7.77 -5.09 -4.10
CA ASN A 26 -7.24 -5.82 -5.26
C ASN A 26 -6.47 -4.85 -6.13
N GLY A 27 -5.33 -5.29 -6.68
CA GLY A 27 -4.52 -4.47 -7.57
C GLY A 27 -3.63 -5.29 -8.49
N THR A 28 -3.27 -4.70 -9.63
CA THR A 28 -2.29 -5.23 -10.56
C THR A 28 -0.93 -4.64 -10.23
N TYR A 29 0.09 -5.48 -10.03
CA TYR A 29 1.42 -4.99 -9.69
C TYR A 29 2.09 -4.29 -10.88
N GLU A 30 2.48 -3.04 -10.70
CA GLU A 30 3.11 -2.21 -11.74
C GLU A 30 4.64 -2.18 -11.62
N GLY A 31 5.18 -2.51 -10.45
CA GLY A 31 6.62 -2.58 -10.19
C GLY A 31 7.06 -1.81 -8.94
N TYR A 32 8.37 -1.88 -8.65
CA TYR A 32 9.01 -1.07 -7.63
C TYR A 32 9.52 0.23 -8.26
N ILE A 33 8.82 1.34 -8.03
CA ILE A 33 8.99 2.60 -8.75
C ILE A 33 9.22 3.71 -7.73
N ASN A 34 10.30 4.49 -7.89
CA ASN A 34 10.65 5.61 -7.00
C ASN A 34 10.68 5.25 -5.50
N GLY A 35 11.03 4.01 -5.16
CA GLY A 35 11.13 3.55 -3.78
C GLY A 35 9.84 2.95 -3.20
N ALA A 36 8.77 2.81 -3.98
CA ALA A 36 7.50 2.25 -3.53
C ALA A 36 7.05 1.05 -4.38
N TYR A 37 6.30 0.15 -3.76
CA TYR A 37 5.60 -0.95 -4.45
C TYR A 37 4.29 -0.42 -5.01
N VAL A 38 4.19 -0.35 -6.34
CA VAL A 38 3.06 0.30 -7.02
C VAL A 38 2.08 -0.74 -7.54
N PHE A 39 0.79 -0.52 -7.27
CA PHE A 39 -0.31 -1.32 -7.80
C PHE A 39 -1.36 -0.43 -8.45
N SER A 40 -2.01 -0.91 -9.52
CA SER A 40 -3.15 -0.24 -10.14
C SER A 40 -4.45 -1.00 -9.88
N ASP A 41 -5.54 -0.28 -9.59
CA ASP A 41 -6.87 -0.88 -9.54
C ASP A 41 -7.48 -1.06 -10.95
N ASN A 42 -8.70 -1.60 -11.01
CA ASN A 42 -9.39 -1.83 -12.29
C ASN A 42 -9.79 -0.54 -13.02
N GLU A 43 -9.78 0.61 -12.34
CA GLU A 43 -10.07 1.93 -12.90
C GLU A 43 -8.78 2.66 -13.34
N GLY A 44 -7.61 2.07 -13.07
CA GLY A 44 -6.30 2.63 -13.38
C GLY A 44 -5.79 3.61 -12.32
N ASN A 45 -6.43 3.71 -11.16
CA ASN A 45 -5.90 4.48 -10.05
C ASN A 45 -4.74 3.71 -9.40
N THR A 46 -3.68 4.42 -9.02
CA THR A 46 -2.49 3.82 -8.43
C THR A 46 -2.51 3.91 -6.91
N ALA A 47 -2.14 2.82 -6.25
CA ALA A 47 -1.79 2.74 -4.85
C ALA A 47 -0.27 2.49 -4.72
N GLU A 48 0.37 3.19 -3.79
CA GLU A 48 1.79 3.07 -3.48
C GLU A 48 1.95 2.56 -2.05
N PHE A 49 2.80 1.56 -1.86
CA PHE A 49 3.16 1.04 -0.55
C PHE A 49 4.64 1.27 -0.28
N ASN A 50 4.95 1.74 0.92
CA ASN A 50 6.30 2.08 1.35
C ASN A 50 7.13 0.83 1.63
N ASP A 51 6.51 -0.18 2.24
CA ASP A 51 7.22 -1.37 2.71
C ASP A 51 6.41 -2.66 2.52
N ILE A 52 7.08 -3.80 2.66
CA ILE A 52 6.49 -5.14 2.71
C ILE A 52 7.07 -5.91 3.91
N THR A 53 6.28 -6.79 4.51
CA THR A 53 6.80 -7.68 5.56
C THR A 53 7.80 -8.69 5.01
N ASP A 54 8.66 -9.22 5.88
CA ASP A 54 9.60 -10.29 5.53
C ASP A 54 8.91 -11.51 4.91
N ASP A 55 7.72 -11.87 5.41
CA ASP A 55 6.93 -12.98 4.88
C ASP A 55 6.56 -12.76 3.40
N VAL A 56 6.11 -11.54 3.06
CA VAL A 56 5.80 -11.16 1.67
C VAL A 56 7.07 -11.13 0.82
N ALA A 57 8.18 -10.56 1.33
CA ALA A 57 9.45 -10.47 0.60
C ALA A 57 10.05 -11.85 0.29
N ASN A 58 9.87 -12.83 1.19
CA ASN A 58 10.35 -14.19 1.01
C ASN A 58 9.54 -14.98 -0.03
N GLU A 59 8.25 -14.68 -0.17
CA GLU A 59 7.37 -15.36 -1.14
C GLU A 59 7.38 -14.67 -2.52
N PHE A 60 7.43 -13.34 -2.53
CA PHE A 60 7.33 -12.51 -3.73
C PHE A 60 8.53 -11.57 -3.86
N ASP A 61 9.44 -11.89 -4.79
CA ASP A 61 10.49 -10.96 -5.22
C ASP A 61 9.92 -9.81 -6.07
N LEU A 62 9.29 -8.84 -5.40
CA LEU A 62 8.68 -7.66 -6.00
C LEU A 62 9.72 -6.65 -6.51
N ASN A 63 10.96 -6.69 -6.04
CA ASN A 63 12.03 -5.85 -6.60
C ASN A 63 12.43 -6.27 -8.03
N SER A 64 12.01 -7.46 -8.46
CA SER A 64 12.18 -7.94 -9.83
C SER A 64 10.96 -7.64 -10.72
N GLN A 65 11.12 -7.81 -12.04
CA GLN A 65 10.00 -7.69 -12.98
C GLN A 65 9.09 -8.93 -13.04
N LYS A 66 9.35 -9.98 -12.26
CA LYS A 66 8.69 -11.29 -12.36
C LYS A 66 7.16 -11.21 -12.21
N PHE A 67 6.69 -10.31 -11.37
CA PHE A 67 5.28 -10.18 -11.00
C PHE A 67 4.59 -8.98 -11.64
N VAL A 68 5.28 -8.20 -12.46
CA VAL A 68 4.68 -7.03 -13.15
C VAL A 68 3.52 -7.51 -14.04
N GLY A 69 2.37 -6.84 -13.93
CA GLY A 69 1.12 -7.19 -14.59
C GLY A 69 0.33 -8.33 -13.93
N LYS A 70 0.77 -8.85 -12.77
CA LYS A 70 0.01 -9.86 -12.01
C LYS A 70 -0.95 -9.18 -11.04
N GLN A 71 -2.13 -9.76 -10.92
CA GLN A 71 -3.14 -9.30 -9.97
C GLN A 71 -2.94 -9.97 -8.62
N PHE A 72 -3.18 -9.20 -7.56
CA PHE A 72 -3.12 -9.63 -6.17
C PHE A 72 -4.32 -9.11 -5.40
N THR A 73 -4.74 -9.89 -4.41
CA THR A 73 -5.39 -9.36 -3.20
C THR A 73 -4.29 -8.94 -2.23
N ILE A 74 -4.30 -7.68 -1.84
CA ILE A 74 -3.27 -7.01 -1.06
C ILE A 74 -3.87 -6.68 0.30
N THR A 75 -3.33 -7.24 1.37
CA THR A 75 -3.66 -6.84 2.74
C THR A 75 -2.51 -5.97 3.25
N PHE A 76 -2.83 -4.82 3.81
CA PHE A 76 -1.86 -3.84 4.28
C PHE A 76 -2.31 -3.16 5.57
N ILE A 77 -1.34 -2.55 6.23
CA ILE A 77 -1.54 -1.68 7.39
C ILE A 77 -1.04 -0.27 7.06
N VAL A 78 -1.51 0.71 7.83
CA VAL A 78 -0.99 2.08 7.79
C VAL A 78 -0.58 2.47 9.20
N ASP A 79 0.66 2.92 9.34
CA ASP A 79 1.23 3.43 10.59
C ASP A 79 1.61 4.90 10.45
N SER A 80 1.67 5.58 11.60
CA SER A 80 2.33 6.88 11.71
C SER A 80 3.77 6.69 12.15
N GLU A 81 4.71 7.25 11.40
CA GLU A 81 6.13 7.29 11.75
C GLU A 81 6.63 8.74 11.78
N LEU A 82 7.73 9.00 12.49
CA LEU A 82 8.42 10.29 12.42
C LEU A 82 9.54 10.21 11.39
N ASP A 83 9.58 11.19 10.48
CA ASP A 83 10.66 11.31 9.51
C ASP A 83 11.93 11.99 10.11
N GLU A 84 12.89 12.32 9.24
CA GLU A 84 14.17 12.93 9.66
C GLU A 84 14.04 14.35 10.24
N ASP A 85 12.91 15.01 10.00
CA ASP A 85 12.59 16.37 10.47
C ASP A 85 11.60 16.35 11.66
N ASP A 86 11.38 15.19 12.29
CA ASP A 86 10.38 14.94 13.33
C ASP A 86 8.92 15.22 12.87
N GLU A 87 8.64 15.12 11.57
CA GLU A 87 7.28 15.25 11.03
C GLU A 87 6.58 13.88 10.98
N GLU A 88 5.31 13.85 11.38
CA GLU A 88 4.49 12.62 11.33
C GLU A 88 4.08 12.31 9.89
N ILE A 89 4.55 11.18 9.37
CA ILE A 89 4.25 10.65 8.05
C ILE A 89 3.45 9.35 8.16
N GLN A 90 2.64 9.05 7.13
CA GLN A 90 1.96 7.76 7.03
C GLN A 90 2.81 6.78 6.22
N VAL A 91 3.04 5.60 6.79
CA VAL A 91 3.76 4.49 6.16
C VAL A 91 2.77 3.35 5.92
N SER A 92 2.63 2.95 4.66
CA SER A 92 1.75 1.84 4.26
C SER A 92 2.59 0.60 3.99
N THR A 93 2.31 -0.47 4.73
CA THR A 93 3.09 -1.72 4.69
C THR A 93 2.22 -2.89 4.24
N ILE A 94 2.62 -3.58 3.18
CA ILE A 94 1.94 -4.79 2.71
C ILE A 94 2.29 -5.94 3.65
N VAL A 95 1.28 -6.55 4.25
CA VAL A 95 1.45 -7.66 5.21
C VAL A 95 1.09 -9.02 4.62
N GLU A 96 0.33 -9.05 3.52
CA GLU A 96 -0.02 -10.29 2.81
C GLU A 96 -0.32 -9.99 1.33
N LEU A 97 0.10 -10.91 0.46
CA LEU A 97 -0.25 -10.94 -0.96
C LEU A 97 -0.79 -12.31 -1.34
N LEU A 98 -1.96 -12.33 -1.99
CA LEU A 98 -2.56 -13.55 -2.53
C LEU A 98 -2.85 -13.37 -4.01
N MET A 99 -2.38 -14.31 -4.84
CA MET A 99 -2.75 -14.34 -6.25
C MET A 99 -4.13 -14.99 -6.43
N PRO A 100 -4.99 -14.47 -7.33
CA PRO A 100 -6.24 -15.14 -7.67
C PRO A 100 -5.97 -16.51 -8.30
N MET A 101 -6.81 -17.50 -7.93
CA MET A 101 -6.76 -18.87 -8.46
C MET A 101 -7.32 -18.99 -9.87
#